data_AF-A0A1A8U501-F1
#
_entry.id   AF-A0A1A8U501-F1
#
_cell.length_a   1.000
_cell.length_b   1.000
_cell.length_c   1.000
_cell.angle_alpha   90.00
_cell.angle_beta   90.00
_cell.angle_gamma   90.00
#
_symmetry.space_group_name_H-M   'P 1'
#
loop_
_entity.id
_entity.type
_entity.pdbx_description
1 polymer ?
#
loop_
_entity_poly.entity_id
_entity_poly.type
_entity_poly.pdbx_seq_one_letter_code
_entity_poly.pdbx_strand_id
1 'polypeptide(L)'
;GTGRLFFEYFRILQLLKPKEDNPLPFFWLFENVVFMNTHDKVNICRFLECNPVLVDAVKVSPAHRARYFWGNIPGMSRPIIASQNDKLSLQECLEIGREARVTKVRTITTNPNSLKQGKDVSLLPVLQNGSEDNLWITELEKIFGFPKHYTDVRNLNRQQRQKLLGKAWSVPVIRHLFAPLKEYFACEELPLLTVPSTSSSVSPPLPHTLQTSTSFQQ
;
A
#
# COMPACT_ATOMS: atom_id res chain seq x y z
N GLY A 1 -4.68 27.94 -11.61
CA GLY A 1 -4.11 26.79 -10.86
C GLY A 1 -4.03 25.55 -11.73
N THR A 2 -3.52 24.44 -11.20
CA THR A 2 -3.40 23.15 -11.93
C THR A 2 -4.72 22.37 -12.03
N GLY A 3 -5.80 22.82 -11.38
CA GLY A 3 -7.11 22.14 -11.37
C GLY A 3 -7.72 21.90 -12.76
N ARG A 4 -7.36 22.71 -13.76
CA ARG A 4 -7.79 22.52 -15.17
C ARG A 4 -7.38 21.17 -15.77
N LEU A 5 -6.36 20.52 -15.22
CA LEU A 5 -5.92 19.19 -15.68
C LEU A 5 -6.98 18.10 -15.47
N PHE A 6 -7.97 18.34 -14.60
CA PHE A 6 -9.17 17.49 -14.53
C PHE A 6 -9.89 17.39 -15.88
N PHE A 7 -10.03 18.51 -16.61
CA PHE A 7 -10.72 18.51 -17.90
C PHE A 7 -9.94 17.76 -18.97
N GLU A 8 -8.60 17.70 -18.87
CA GLU A 8 -7.80 16.83 -19.75
C GLU A 8 -8.03 15.35 -19.45
N TYR A 9 -8.10 14.96 -18.17
CA TYR A 9 -8.50 13.62 -17.79
C TYR A 9 -9.88 13.27 -18.35
N PHE A 10 -10.88 14.15 -18.17
CA PHE A 10 -12.23 13.93 -18.68
C PHE A 10 -12.26 13.83 -20.21
N ARG A 11 -11.54 14.70 -20.92
CA ARG A 11 -11.44 14.66 -22.38
C ARG A 11 -10.86 13.33 -22.87
N ILE A 12 -9.81 12.83 -22.22
CA ILE A 12 -9.20 11.54 -22.56
C ILE A 12 -10.14 10.38 -22.20
N LEU A 13 -10.83 10.46 -21.05
CA LEU A 13 -11.83 9.46 -20.65
C LEU A 13 -12.93 9.32 -21.71
N GLN A 14 -13.47 10.43 -22.21
CA GLN A 14 -14.49 10.41 -23.27
C GLN A 14 -13.95 9.86 -24.60
N LEU A 15 -12.69 10.14 -24.92
CA LEU A 15 -12.03 9.61 -26.11
C LEU A 15 -11.84 8.08 -26.04
N LEU A 16 -11.50 7.56 -24.85
CA LEU A 16 -11.21 6.14 -24.64
C LEU A 16 -12.45 5.29 -24.35
N LYS A 17 -13.56 5.92 -23.93
CA LYS A 17 -14.81 5.21 -23.62
C LYS A 17 -15.28 4.45 -24.86
N PRO A 18 -15.48 3.12 -24.78
CA PRO A 18 -16.01 2.35 -25.89
C PRO A 18 -17.39 2.85 -26.32
N LYS A 19 -17.73 2.61 -27.59
CA LYS A 19 -19.09 2.84 -28.09
C LYS A 19 -20.06 1.92 -27.36
N GLU A 20 -21.34 2.32 -27.28
CA GLU A 20 -22.38 1.64 -26.51
C GLU A 20 -22.63 0.19 -26.94
N ASP A 21 -22.33 -0.14 -28.20
CA ASP A 21 -22.45 -1.48 -28.79
C ASP A 21 -21.24 -2.38 -28.51
N ASN A 22 -20.17 -1.86 -27.90
CA ASN A 22 -18.98 -2.64 -27.61
C ASN A 22 -19.12 -3.36 -26.25
N PRO A 23 -19.15 -4.71 -26.22
CA PRO A 23 -19.34 -5.48 -25.00
C PRO A 23 -18.08 -5.54 -24.11
N LEU A 24 -16.95 -4.97 -24.54
CA LEU A 24 -15.70 -5.06 -23.80
C LEU A 24 -15.79 -4.31 -22.46
N PRO A 25 -15.34 -4.93 -21.36
CA PRO A 25 -15.32 -4.28 -20.06
C PRO A 25 -14.38 -3.07 -20.10
N PHE A 26 -14.87 -1.91 -19.65
CA PHE A 26 -14.11 -0.67 -19.55
C PHE A 26 -14.16 -0.13 -18.14
N PHE A 27 -12.98 0.03 -17.53
CA PHE A 27 -12.85 0.54 -16.18
C PHE A 27 -12.04 1.83 -16.15
N TRP A 28 -12.46 2.76 -15.30
CA TRP A 28 -11.76 4.01 -15.07
C TRP A 28 -11.82 4.38 -13.58
N LEU A 29 -10.82 5.14 -13.14
CA LEU A 29 -10.70 5.64 -11.78
C LEU A 29 -10.09 7.05 -11.80
N PHE A 30 -10.69 7.95 -11.06
CA PHE A 30 -10.19 9.30 -10.80
C PHE A 30 -10.11 9.53 -9.29
N GLU A 31 -9.00 10.07 -8.82
CA GLU A 31 -8.74 10.35 -7.40
C GLU A 31 -8.50 11.83 -7.18
N ASN A 32 -8.98 12.36 -6.06
CA ASN A 32 -8.60 13.70 -5.61
C ASN A 32 -8.75 13.88 -4.08
N VAL A 33 -8.18 14.96 -3.55
CA VAL A 33 -8.19 15.28 -2.12
C VAL A 33 -9.58 15.55 -1.57
N VAL A 34 -9.84 15.14 -0.32
CA VAL A 34 -11.12 15.46 0.35
C VAL A 34 -11.27 16.95 0.64
N PHE A 35 -10.15 17.61 0.93
CA PHE A 35 -10.10 19.04 1.21
C PHE A 35 -10.07 19.84 -0.11
N MET A 36 -11.22 19.87 -0.77
CA MET A 36 -11.49 20.66 -1.99
C MET A 36 -12.73 21.53 -1.79
N ASN A 37 -12.89 22.56 -2.61
CA ASN A 37 -14.10 23.38 -2.61
C ASN A 37 -15.32 22.51 -2.97
N THR A 38 -16.44 22.71 -2.27
CA THR A 38 -17.72 22.05 -2.55
C THR A 38 -18.16 22.24 -4.00
N HIS A 39 -17.95 23.44 -4.56
CA HIS A 39 -18.27 23.70 -5.97
C HIS A 39 -17.44 22.82 -6.92
N ASP A 40 -16.14 22.68 -6.65
CA ASP A 40 -15.26 21.81 -7.45
C ASP A 40 -15.68 20.35 -7.36
N LYS A 41 -16.04 19.87 -6.15
CA LYS A 41 -16.55 18.52 -5.95
C LYS A 41 -17.81 18.26 -6.78
N VAL A 42 -18.79 19.18 -6.72
CA VAL A 42 -20.05 19.06 -7.47
C VAL A 42 -19.79 19.07 -8.97
N ASN A 43 -18.88 19.92 -9.45
CA ASN A 43 -18.50 19.95 -10.86
C ASN A 43 -17.85 18.64 -11.29
N ILE A 44 -16.90 18.10 -10.51
CA ILE A 44 -16.27 16.81 -10.81
C ILE A 44 -17.34 15.70 -10.88
N CYS A 45 -18.26 15.63 -9.91
CA CYS A 45 -19.35 14.66 -9.94
C CYS A 45 -20.24 14.81 -11.18
N ARG A 46 -20.53 16.05 -11.60
CA ARG A 46 -21.37 16.32 -12.77
C ARG A 46 -20.68 15.85 -14.06
N PHE A 47 -19.40 16.16 -14.24
CA PHE A 47 -18.65 15.75 -15.42
C PHE A 47 -18.43 14.23 -15.47
N LEU A 48 -18.13 13.61 -14.33
CA LEU A 48 -17.89 12.17 -14.25
C LEU A 48 -19.16 11.33 -14.08
N GLU A 49 -20.33 11.97 -14.05
CA GLU A 49 -21.66 11.35 -13.94
C GLU A 49 -21.81 10.36 -12.76
N CYS A 50 -21.03 10.55 -11.69
CA CYS A 50 -21.10 9.71 -10.50
C CYS A 50 -20.60 10.46 -9.25
N ASN A 51 -20.97 9.94 -8.08
CA ASN A 51 -20.49 10.43 -6.79
C ASN A 51 -19.23 9.68 -6.35
N PRO A 52 -18.32 10.32 -5.60
CA PRO A 52 -17.11 9.66 -5.13
C PRO A 52 -17.38 8.72 -3.96
N VAL A 53 -16.54 7.70 -3.85
CA VAL A 53 -16.34 6.95 -2.62
C VAL A 53 -15.24 7.62 -1.79
N LEU A 54 -15.49 7.79 -0.49
CA LEU A 54 -14.50 8.28 0.47
C LEU A 54 -13.72 7.10 1.04
N VAL A 55 -12.41 7.08 0.82
CA VAL A 55 -11.52 6.07 1.42
C VAL A 55 -10.39 6.75 2.18
N ASP A 56 -10.19 6.37 3.44
CA ASP A 56 -9.06 6.81 4.25
C ASP A 56 -8.08 5.65 4.46
N ALA A 57 -6.82 5.89 4.08
CA ALA A 57 -5.74 4.93 4.24
C ALA A 57 -5.49 4.54 5.70
N VAL A 58 -5.91 5.34 6.69
CA VAL A 58 -5.68 5.04 8.12
C VAL A 58 -6.17 3.65 8.55
N LYS A 59 -7.16 3.10 7.83
CA LYS A 59 -7.69 1.74 8.06
C LYS A 59 -6.73 0.61 7.65
N VAL A 60 -5.78 0.89 6.76
CA VAL A 60 -4.85 -0.08 6.15
C VAL A 60 -3.39 0.38 6.13
N SER A 61 -3.09 1.54 6.72
CA SER A 61 -1.75 2.09 6.84
C SER A 61 -1.64 2.94 8.11
N PRO A 62 -0.44 3.29 8.58
CA PRO A 62 -0.29 4.08 9.79
C PRO A 62 -0.40 5.59 9.55
N ALA A 63 -1.04 6.02 8.46
CA ALA A 63 -1.17 7.43 8.10
C ALA A 63 -2.60 7.81 7.70
N HIS A 64 -3.06 8.97 8.16
CA HIS A 64 -4.27 9.58 7.64
C HIS A 64 -4.08 10.00 6.17
N ARG A 65 -4.96 9.56 5.29
CA ARG A 65 -4.98 9.96 3.88
C ARG A 65 -6.36 9.74 3.28
N ALA A 66 -7.34 10.47 3.79
CA ALA A 66 -8.69 10.50 3.22
C ALA A 66 -8.68 11.10 1.81
N ARG A 67 -9.23 10.36 0.84
CA ARG A 67 -9.35 10.74 -0.58
C ARG A 67 -10.71 10.36 -1.15
N TYR A 68 -11.15 11.14 -2.13
CA TYR A 68 -12.31 10.83 -2.95
C TYR A 68 -11.88 10.07 -4.19
N PHE A 69 -12.63 9.01 -4.50
CA PHE A 69 -12.43 8.17 -5.67
C PHE A 69 -13.73 8.11 -6.48
N TRP A 70 -13.68 8.59 -7.72
CA TRP A 70 -14.73 8.40 -8.73
C TRP A 70 -14.30 7.29 -9.67
N GLY A 71 -15.25 6.53 -10.19
CA GLY A 71 -14.95 5.44 -11.09
C GLY A 71 -16.09 4.45 -11.16
N ASN A 72 -15.86 3.41 -11.95
CA ASN A 72 -16.81 2.32 -12.18
C ASN A 72 -16.21 0.94 -11.86
N ILE A 73 -15.13 0.90 -11.08
CA ILE A 73 -14.53 -0.37 -10.66
C ILE A 73 -15.52 -1.11 -9.74
N PRO A 74 -15.76 -2.42 -9.94
CA PRO A 74 -16.71 -3.17 -9.12
C PRO A 74 -16.39 -3.08 -7.63
N GLY A 75 -17.43 -2.90 -6.80
CA GLY A 75 -17.30 -2.94 -5.35
C GLY A 75 -16.42 -1.84 -4.75
N MET A 76 -16.25 -0.67 -5.38
CA MET A 76 -15.50 0.46 -4.80
C MET A 76 -16.03 0.90 -3.42
N SER A 77 -17.35 0.80 -3.19
CA SER A 77 -17.99 1.19 -1.93
C SER A 77 -17.88 0.15 -0.81
N ARG A 78 -17.26 -1.01 -1.07
CA ARG A 78 -17.15 -2.07 -0.06
C ARG A 78 -16.22 -1.63 1.08
N PRO A 79 -16.41 -2.15 2.31
CA PRO A 79 -15.54 -1.82 3.42
C PRO A 79 -14.09 -2.18 3.12
N ILE A 80 -13.18 -1.25 3.37
CA ILE A 80 -11.74 -1.52 3.32
C ILE A 80 -11.33 -2.24 4.61
N ILE A 81 -10.72 -3.42 4.45
CA ILE A 81 -10.28 -4.30 5.53
C ILE A 81 -8.77 -4.49 5.41
N ALA A 82 -8.06 -4.39 6.53
CA ALA A 82 -6.62 -4.62 6.58
C ALA A 82 -6.30 -6.09 6.29
N SER A 83 -5.27 -6.31 5.47
CA SER A 83 -4.62 -7.60 5.27
C SER A 83 -3.56 -7.83 6.35
N GLN A 84 -3.18 -9.09 6.55
CA GLN A 84 -2.09 -9.45 7.48
C GLN A 84 -0.73 -8.83 7.12
N ASN A 85 -0.56 -8.45 5.85
CA ASN A 85 0.67 -7.81 5.38
C ASN A 85 0.66 -6.28 5.56
N ASP A 86 -0.49 -5.68 5.85
CA ASP A 86 -0.61 -4.23 6.01
C ASP A 86 -0.02 -3.80 7.37
N LYS A 87 0.81 -2.76 7.37
CA LYS A 87 1.39 -2.20 8.60
C LYS A 87 0.43 -1.17 9.17
N LEU A 88 -0.08 -1.37 10.38
CA LEU A 88 -1.13 -0.53 10.93
C LEU A 88 -0.60 0.46 11.97
N SER A 89 0.51 0.18 12.63
CA SER A 89 1.15 1.11 13.54
C SER A 89 2.38 1.73 12.91
N LEU A 90 2.72 2.96 13.31
CA LEU A 90 3.93 3.63 12.85
C LEU A 90 5.19 2.80 13.19
N GLN A 91 5.20 2.15 14.36
CA GLN A 91 6.32 1.36 14.84
C GLN A 91 6.72 0.24 13.87
N GLU A 92 5.74 -0.40 13.21
CA GLU A 92 6.00 -1.46 12.22
C GLU A 92 6.67 -0.95 10.93
N CYS A 93 6.66 0.37 10.69
CA CYS A 93 7.30 0.97 9.54
C CYS A 93 8.71 1.50 9.82
N LEU A 94 9.10 1.64 11.10
CA LEU A 94 10.40 2.21 11.46
C LEU A 94 11.56 1.23 11.20
N GLU A 95 12.77 1.77 11.06
CA GLU A 95 13.98 0.94 11.06
C GLU A 95 14.36 0.50 12.49
N ILE A 96 15.23 -0.51 12.60
CA ILE A 96 15.65 -1.09 13.89
C ILE A 96 16.31 -0.02 14.76
N GLY A 97 15.99 -0.01 16.06
CA GLY A 97 16.54 0.94 17.03
C GLY A 97 15.84 2.30 17.07
N ARG A 98 14.69 2.44 16.39
CA ARG A 98 13.86 3.65 16.36
C ARG A 98 12.49 3.38 16.97
N GLU A 99 11.99 4.33 17.73
CA GLU A 99 10.75 4.21 18.50
C GLU A 99 9.71 5.25 18.06
N ALA A 100 8.49 4.81 17.80
CA ALA A 100 7.38 5.64 17.38
C ALA A 100 6.77 6.37 18.58
N ARG A 101 6.66 7.70 18.49
CA ARG A 101 5.99 8.53 19.51
C ARG A 101 4.48 8.66 19.30
N VAL A 102 3.98 8.22 18.15
CA VAL A 102 2.56 8.21 17.78
C VAL A 102 2.22 6.91 17.08
N THR A 103 1.00 6.41 17.26
CA THR A 103 0.56 5.17 16.61
C THR A 103 0.25 5.38 15.13
N LYS A 104 -0.33 6.54 14.80
CA LYS A 104 -0.69 6.96 13.44
C LYS A 104 -0.17 8.38 13.20
N VAL A 105 0.33 8.65 12.00
CA VAL A 105 0.75 9.99 11.59
C VAL A 105 -0.35 10.73 10.84
N ARG A 106 -0.36 12.05 10.93
CA ARG A 106 -1.24 12.89 10.10
C ARG A 106 -0.88 12.80 8.60
N THR A 107 -1.71 13.43 7.77
CA THR A 107 -1.53 13.44 6.31
C THR A 107 -0.15 13.94 5.89
N ILE A 108 0.62 13.05 5.28
CA ILE A 108 1.93 13.34 4.70
C ILE A 108 1.74 14.04 3.35
N THR A 109 2.36 15.20 3.20
CA THR A 109 2.31 16.02 1.98
C THR A 109 3.72 16.29 1.44
N THR A 110 3.78 17.08 0.37
CA THR A 110 5.05 17.57 -0.19
C THR A 110 5.78 18.53 0.74
N ASN A 111 5.11 19.08 1.75
CA ASN A 111 5.70 20.00 2.71
C ASN A 111 6.44 19.22 3.82
N PRO A 112 7.74 19.45 4.06
CA PRO A 112 8.48 18.85 5.17
C PRO A 112 7.80 18.99 6.53
N ASN A 113 7.12 20.11 6.77
CA ASN A 113 6.40 20.33 8.01
C ASN A 113 5.24 19.37 8.22
N SER A 114 4.76 18.65 7.20
CA SER A 114 3.74 17.60 7.38
C SER A 114 4.23 16.38 8.15
N LEU A 115 5.55 16.18 8.26
CA LEU A 115 6.14 15.04 8.97
C LEU A 115 6.14 15.19 10.50
N LYS A 116 6.20 16.43 10.99
CA LYS A 116 6.04 16.72 12.43
C LYS A 116 4.63 16.36 12.89
N GLN A 117 4.27 16.40 14.16
CA GLN A 117 2.94 16.07 14.68
C GLN A 117 2.52 17.12 15.72
N GLY A 118 1.31 16.96 16.28
CA GLY A 118 0.75 17.89 17.27
C GLY A 118 0.09 19.12 16.64
N LYS A 119 -0.67 19.87 17.46
CA LYS A 119 -1.38 21.08 17.04
C LYS A 119 -0.43 22.18 16.55
N ASP A 120 0.70 22.33 17.22
CA ASP A 120 1.70 23.36 16.93
C ASP A 120 2.80 22.90 15.95
N VAL A 121 2.65 21.71 15.34
CA VAL A 121 3.58 21.20 14.32
C VAL A 121 5.03 21.11 14.85
N SER A 122 5.19 20.86 16.15
CA SER A 122 6.47 20.87 16.85
C SER A 122 7.02 19.46 17.12
N LEU A 123 6.15 18.47 17.28
CA LEU A 123 6.53 17.13 17.72
C LEU A 123 7.16 16.33 16.58
N LEU A 124 8.39 15.85 16.72
CA LEU A 124 8.95 14.89 15.77
C LEU A 124 8.40 13.48 16.07
N PRO A 125 7.97 12.69 15.07
CA PRO A 125 7.21 11.45 15.31
C PRO A 125 8.04 10.27 15.83
N VAL A 126 9.38 10.36 15.85
CA VAL A 126 10.28 9.24 16.17
C VAL A 126 11.30 9.64 17.23
N LEU A 127 11.69 8.69 18.08
CA LEU A 127 12.87 8.76 18.93
C LEU A 127 13.94 7.80 18.41
N GLN A 128 15.19 8.24 18.44
CA GLN A 128 16.36 7.40 18.20
C GLN A 128 17.38 7.68 19.30
N ASN A 129 17.69 6.67 20.11
CA ASN A 129 18.62 6.79 21.25
C ASN A 129 18.27 7.98 22.18
N GLY A 130 16.97 8.16 22.47
CA GLY A 130 16.47 9.26 23.31
C GLY A 130 16.41 10.64 22.63
N SER A 131 16.87 10.76 21.39
CA SER A 131 16.83 12.01 20.62
C SER A 131 15.65 12.03 19.66
N GLU A 132 14.99 13.17 19.53
CA GLU A 132 13.86 13.35 18.62
C GLU A 132 14.30 13.40 17.15
N ASP A 133 13.65 12.63 16.27
CA ASP A 133 13.96 12.58 14.84
C ASP A 133 12.71 12.52 13.94
N ASN A 134 12.88 12.95 12.69
CA ASN A 134 11.88 12.81 11.64
C ASN A 134 11.90 11.41 11.01
N LEU A 135 10.84 11.11 10.26
CA LEU A 135 10.76 9.92 9.42
C LEU A 135 11.85 9.93 8.34
N TRP A 136 12.47 8.77 8.16
CA TRP A 136 13.36 8.49 7.04
C TRP A 136 12.55 8.19 5.78
N ILE A 137 13.18 8.32 4.60
CA ILE A 137 12.46 8.06 3.34
C ILE A 137 12.02 6.60 3.21
N THR A 138 12.83 5.65 3.66
CA THR A 138 12.45 4.24 3.65
C THR A 138 11.26 3.95 4.56
N GLU A 139 11.14 4.68 5.67
CA GLU A 139 9.98 4.61 6.57
C GLU A 139 8.74 5.23 5.89
N LEU A 140 8.90 6.35 5.17
CA LEU A 140 7.82 6.93 4.36
C LEU A 140 7.34 5.99 3.26
N GLU A 141 8.25 5.31 2.56
CA GLU A 141 7.90 4.31 1.55
C GLU A 141 7.04 3.21 2.16
N LYS A 142 7.46 2.65 3.31
CA LYS A 142 6.70 1.64 4.06
C LYS A 142 5.32 2.16 4.50
N ILE A 143 5.22 3.39 5.00
CA ILE A 143 3.95 4.01 5.42
C ILE A 143 2.95 4.11 4.27
N PHE A 144 3.43 4.40 3.06
CA PHE A 144 2.60 4.45 1.85
C PHE A 144 2.36 3.07 1.22
N GLY A 145 3.01 2.02 1.73
CA GLY A 145 2.95 0.65 1.22
C GLY A 145 3.82 0.40 -0.01
N PHE A 146 4.79 1.27 -0.31
CA PHE A 146 5.79 1.01 -1.34
C PHE A 146 6.87 0.03 -0.86
N PRO A 147 7.48 -0.74 -1.78
CA PRO A 147 8.70 -1.49 -1.48
C PRO A 147 9.80 -0.58 -0.91
N LYS A 148 10.65 -1.14 -0.04
CA LYS A 148 11.80 -0.40 0.50
C LYS A 148 12.73 -0.02 -0.67
N HIS A 149 13.19 1.23 -0.69
CA HIS A 149 14.01 1.83 -1.75
C HIS A 149 13.27 2.10 -3.08
N TYR A 150 11.94 2.05 -3.12
CA TYR A 150 11.18 2.30 -4.36
C TYR A 150 11.47 3.65 -5.02
N THR A 151 11.75 4.70 -4.23
CA THR A 151 12.07 6.03 -4.74
C THR A 151 13.57 6.33 -4.78
N ASP A 152 14.41 5.32 -4.55
CA ASP A 152 15.87 5.43 -4.53
C ASP A 152 16.46 5.36 -5.96
N VAL A 153 16.10 6.35 -6.77
CA VAL A 153 16.44 6.39 -8.19
C VAL A 153 17.03 7.76 -8.54
N ARG A 154 17.88 7.79 -9.58
CA ARG A 154 18.40 9.02 -10.20
C ARG A 154 19.00 10.05 -9.20
N ASN A 155 19.62 9.58 -8.11
CA ASN A 155 20.24 10.43 -7.09
C ASN A 155 19.29 11.50 -6.50
N LEU A 156 17.99 11.17 -6.38
CA LEU A 156 17.02 12.07 -5.77
C LEU A 156 17.34 12.31 -4.29
N ASN A 157 17.40 13.58 -3.89
CA ASN A 157 17.61 13.93 -2.49
C ASN A 157 16.34 13.69 -1.65
N ARG A 158 16.51 13.74 -0.32
CA ARG A 158 15.43 13.50 0.65
C ARG A 158 14.16 14.33 0.37
N GLN A 159 14.31 15.62 0.06
CA GLN A 159 13.16 16.50 -0.18
C GLN A 159 12.44 16.16 -1.48
N GLN A 160 13.18 15.78 -2.53
CA GLN A 160 12.59 15.35 -3.81
C GLN A 160 11.81 14.04 -3.65
N ARG A 161 12.39 13.06 -2.95
CA ARG A 161 11.71 11.78 -2.66
C ARG A 161 10.45 12.01 -1.82
N GLN A 162 10.50 12.88 -0.81
CA GLN A 162 9.31 13.27 -0.06
C GLN A 162 8.25 13.94 -0.96
N LYS A 163 8.65 14.84 -1.87
CA LYS A 163 7.71 15.48 -2.80
C LYS A 163 7.00 14.47 -3.71
N LEU A 164 7.68 13.40 -4.12
CA LEU A 164 7.07 12.31 -4.89
C LEU A 164 6.07 11.54 -4.03
N LEU A 165 6.51 11.04 -2.87
CA LEU A 165 5.67 10.24 -1.97
C LEU A 165 4.45 11.03 -1.46
N GLY A 166 4.62 12.31 -1.12
CA GLY A 166 3.51 13.15 -0.65
C GLY A 166 2.36 13.28 -1.66
N LYS A 167 2.67 13.17 -2.97
CA LYS A 167 1.69 13.18 -4.07
C LYS A 167 1.18 11.79 -4.45
N ALA A 168 1.86 10.72 -4.05
CA ALA A 168 1.54 9.35 -4.44
C ALA A 168 0.23 8.84 -3.80
N TRP A 169 -0.33 7.79 -4.37
CA TRP A 169 -1.43 7.06 -3.73
C TRP A 169 -0.93 6.17 -2.59
N SER A 170 -1.84 5.81 -1.69
CA SER A 170 -1.59 4.73 -0.73
C SER A 170 -1.72 3.40 -1.46
N VAL A 171 -0.63 2.64 -1.52
CA VAL A 171 -0.59 1.33 -2.20
C VAL A 171 -1.68 0.38 -1.70
N PRO A 172 -1.91 0.17 -0.38
CA PRO A 172 -2.96 -0.74 0.07
C PRO A 172 -4.37 -0.27 -0.30
N VAL A 173 -4.61 1.05 -0.43
CA VAL A 173 -5.90 1.57 -0.91
C VAL A 173 -6.11 1.24 -2.39
N ILE A 174 -5.09 1.44 -3.24
CA ILE A 174 -5.20 1.10 -4.66
C ILE A 174 -5.28 -0.41 -4.86
N ARG A 175 -4.51 -1.19 -4.09
CA ARG A 175 -4.63 -2.66 -4.05
C ARG A 175 -6.06 -3.10 -3.73
N HIS A 176 -6.71 -2.45 -2.76
CA HIS A 176 -8.10 -2.71 -2.45
C HIS A 176 -8.99 -2.36 -3.65
N LEU A 177 -8.94 -1.13 -4.18
CA LEU A 177 -9.81 -0.70 -5.28
C LEU A 177 -9.66 -1.60 -6.51
N PHE A 178 -8.43 -1.99 -6.88
CA PHE A 178 -8.15 -2.79 -8.07
C PHE A 178 -8.32 -4.30 -7.89
N ALA A 179 -8.51 -4.81 -6.66
CA ALA A 179 -8.59 -6.26 -6.42
C ALA A 179 -9.62 -6.99 -7.30
N PRO A 180 -10.83 -6.46 -7.57
CA PRO A 180 -11.83 -7.13 -8.41
C PRO A 180 -11.45 -7.22 -9.89
N LEU A 181 -10.49 -6.40 -10.36
CA LEU A 181 -10.05 -6.42 -11.75
C LEU A 181 -9.39 -7.76 -12.13
N LYS A 182 -8.93 -8.55 -11.15
CA LYS A 182 -8.41 -9.91 -11.37
C LYS A 182 -9.41 -10.87 -12.04
N GLU A 183 -10.70 -10.61 -11.91
CA GLU A 183 -11.75 -11.42 -12.54
C GLU A 183 -11.98 -11.05 -14.01
N TYR A 184 -11.43 -9.93 -14.46
CA TYR A 184 -11.65 -9.39 -15.81
C TYR A 184 -10.41 -9.47 -16.70
N PHE A 185 -9.22 -9.65 -16.12
CA PHE A 185 -7.94 -9.66 -16.84
C PHE A 185 -7.13 -10.91 -16.51
N ALA A 186 -6.26 -11.30 -17.43
CA ALA A 186 -5.34 -12.42 -17.23
C ALA A 186 -4.44 -12.20 -16.01
N CYS A 187 -4.18 -13.27 -15.26
CA CYS A 187 -3.28 -13.28 -14.11
C CYS A 187 -2.12 -14.23 -14.37
N GLU A 188 -0.90 -13.77 -14.16
CA GLU A 188 0.28 -14.63 -14.12
C GLU A 188 0.51 -15.10 -12.68
N GLU A 189 0.65 -16.41 -12.49
CA GLU A 189 1.08 -16.98 -11.20
C GLU A 189 2.60 -16.85 -11.09
N LEU A 190 3.07 -16.02 -10.16
CA LEU A 190 4.49 -15.97 -9.83
C LEU A 190 4.87 -17.26 -9.09
N PRO A 191 5.95 -17.96 -9.50
CA PRO A 191 6.42 -19.12 -8.75
C PRO A 191 6.73 -18.72 -7.31
N LEU A 192 6.14 -19.44 -6.36
CA LEU A 192 6.49 -19.30 -4.95
C LEU A 192 8.00 -19.49 -4.82
N LEU A 193 8.71 -18.49 -4.31
CA LEU A 193 10.11 -18.63 -3.93
C LEU A 193 10.20 -19.78 -2.91
N THR A 194 10.58 -20.96 -3.39
CA THR A 194 10.86 -22.13 -2.56
C THR A 194 12.03 -21.77 -1.65
N VAL A 195 11.72 -21.47 -0.39
CA VAL A 195 12.72 -21.40 0.67
C VAL A 195 13.30 -22.81 0.81
N PRO A 196 14.62 -23.02 0.64
CA PRO A 196 15.19 -24.33 0.87
C PRO A 196 15.06 -24.67 2.35
N SER A 197 14.24 -25.66 2.66
CA SER A 197 14.20 -26.27 3.98
C SER A 197 15.46 -27.14 4.12
N THR A 198 16.45 -26.64 4.85
CA THR A 198 17.51 -27.49 5.41
C THR A 198 16.86 -28.45 6.42
N SER A 199 16.48 -29.64 5.95
CA SER A 199 16.22 -30.78 6.81
C SER A 199 17.47 -31.65 6.85
N SER A 200 18.23 -31.50 7.93
CA SER A 200 19.26 -32.45 8.33
C SER A 200 18.58 -33.77 8.72
N SER A 201 18.56 -34.75 7.83
CA SER A 201 18.17 -36.12 8.14
C SER A 201 19.37 -36.89 8.69
N VAL A 202 19.52 -36.91 10.01
CA VAL A 202 20.36 -37.91 10.68
C VAL A 202 19.50 -39.18 10.82
N SER A 203 19.84 -40.23 10.09
CA SER A 203 19.21 -41.55 10.22
C SER A 203 19.90 -42.35 11.32
N PRO A 204 19.19 -43.05 12.22
CA PRO A 204 19.81 -43.98 13.18
C PRO A 204 20.08 -45.35 12.52
N PRO A 205 21.10 -46.11 12.95
CA PRO A 205 21.43 -47.41 12.37
C PRO A 205 20.52 -48.53 12.90
N LEU A 206 20.20 -49.49 12.03
CA LEU A 206 19.48 -50.74 12.35
C LEU A 206 20.35 -51.73 13.16
N PRO A 207 19.77 -52.56 14.04
CA PRO A 207 20.50 -53.56 14.82
C PRO A 207 20.76 -54.86 14.03
N HIS A 208 21.95 -55.42 14.22
CA HIS A 208 22.39 -56.73 13.73
C HIS A 208 21.64 -57.88 14.39
N THR A 209 21.20 -58.85 13.59
CA THR A 209 20.62 -60.12 14.01
C THR A 209 21.73 -61.13 14.31
N LEU A 210 21.78 -61.65 15.54
CA LEU A 210 22.56 -62.83 15.93
C LEU A 210 21.57 -63.96 16.23
N GLN A 211 21.51 -64.97 15.36
CA GLN A 211 20.84 -66.23 15.63
C GLN A 211 21.80 -67.16 16.38
N THR A 212 21.48 -67.47 17.62
CA THR A 212 22.09 -68.55 18.40
C THR A 212 21.45 -69.88 18.03
N SER A 213 22.29 -70.84 17.70
CA SER A 213 21.97 -72.26 17.57
C SER A 213 21.71 -72.88 18.95
N THR A 214 20.65 -73.67 19.06
CA THR A 214 20.55 -74.75 20.05
C THR A 214 19.78 -75.92 19.45
N SER A 215 20.49 -77.04 19.37
CA SER A 215 20.02 -78.40 19.10
C SER A 215 19.11 -78.92 20.22
N PHE A 216 18.15 -79.81 19.92
CA PHE A 216 18.09 -81.17 20.50
C PHE A 216 16.99 -82.04 19.85
N GLN A 217 17.45 -83.19 19.34
CA GLN A 217 16.87 -84.55 19.18
C GLN A 217 15.35 -84.77 19.12
N GLN A 218 14.92 -85.46 18.05
CA GLN A 218 14.69 -86.92 18.10
C GLN A 218 15.07 -87.57 16.76
#